data_AF-A0A2U3LTX1-F1
#
_entry.id   AF-A0A2U3LTX1-F1
#
_cell.length_a   1.000
_cell.length_b   1.000
_cell.length_c   1.000
_cell.angle_alpha   90.00
_cell.angle_beta   90.00
_cell.angle_gamma   90.00
#
_symmetry.space_group_name_H-M   'P 1'
#
loop_
_entity.id
_entity.type
_entity.pdbx_description
1 polymer ?
#
loop_
_entity_poly.entity_id
_entity_poly.type
_entity_poly.pdbx_seq_one_letter_code
_entity_poly.pdbx_strand_id
1 'polypeptide(L)'
;MLEGRGPVAARIGATTVREWLSQLQRDPNPRLIETLLSFSGASPRTFSAAEDFTIDFELMRRGKIIGEPTGGSTGQPLFFPLPGGGSARVCSKQNLYPDGRQFVGVGIQPQILVRPTVADFRASRDTVLEKALEYLQAR
;
A
#
# COMPACT_ATOMS: atom_id res chain seq x y z
N MET A 1 2.93 33.68 -28.36
CA MET A 1 3.74 32.45 -28.38
C MET A 1 3.40 31.68 -27.11
N LEU A 2 2.73 30.53 -27.26
CA LEU A 2 2.31 29.65 -26.19
C LEU A 2 3.41 28.60 -26.01
N GLU A 3 4.19 28.65 -24.94
CA GLU A 3 5.12 27.57 -24.60
C GLU A 3 4.42 26.54 -23.71
N GLY A 4 4.22 25.36 -24.27
CA GLY A 4 3.58 24.22 -23.64
C GLY A 4 4.43 23.64 -22.50
N ARG A 5 3.83 23.57 -21.31
CA ARG A 5 4.31 22.71 -20.22
C ARG A 5 3.58 21.38 -20.33
N GLY A 6 4.20 20.41 -20.99
CA GLY A 6 3.76 19.02 -20.94
C GLY A 6 3.84 18.47 -19.51
N PRO A 7 3.01 17.48 -19.15
CA PRO A 7 3.04 16.88 -17.82
C PRO A 7 4.39 16.20 -17.60
N VAL A 8 5.06 16.58 -16.50
CA VAL A 8 6.30 15.96 -16.05
C VAL A 8 5.95 14.56 -15.54
N ALA A 9 6.16 13.56 -16.38
CA ALA A 9 6.08 12.15 -15.98
C ALA A 9 7.12 11.91 -14.86
N ALA A 10 6.63 11.71 -13.64
CA ALA A 10 7.48 11.35 -12.51
C ALA A 10 8.12 9.98 -12.79
N ARG A 11 9.43 9.98 -13.05
CA ARG A 11 10.24 8.77 -13.15
C ARG A 11 10.25 8.09 -11.78
N ILE A 12 9.66 6.91 -11.68
CA ILE A 12 9.69 6.08 -10.47
C ILE A 12 11.06 5.38 -10.42
N GLY A 13 12.08 6.11 -9.95
CA GLY A 13 13.38 5.55 -9.56
C GLY A 13 13.43 5.42 -8.03
N ALA A 14 14.03 4.34 -7.53
CA ALA A 14 14.11 3.99 -6.12
C ALA A 14 14.46 5.19 -5.22
N THR A 15 13.46 5.74 -4.53
CA THR A 15 13.58 6.87 -3.61
C THR A 15 13.37 6.38 -2.20
N THR A 16 14.13 6.91 -1.23
CA THR A 16 13.95 6.52 0.17
C THR A 16 12.66 7.13 0.74
N VAL A 17 12.05 6.47 1.74
CA VAL A 17 10.79 6.93 2.38
C VAL A 17 10.87 8.39 2.86
N ARG A 18 12.05 8.83 3.35
CA ARG A 18 12.27 10.23 3.76
C ARG A 18 12.22 11.23 2.60
N GLU A 19 12.84 10.89 1.47
CA GLU A 19 12.85 11.78 0.30
C GLU A 19 11.45 11.91 -0.29
N TRP A 20 10.71 10.80 -0.35
CA TRP A 20 9.32 10.78 -0.78
C TRP A 20 8.40 11.62 0.14
N LEU A 21 8.51 11.46 1.47
CA LEU A 21 7.74 12.27 2.43
C LEU A 21 8.05 13.77 2.31
N SER A 22 9.32 14.12 2.08
CA SER A 22 9.74 15.52 1.93
C SER A 22 9.23 16.17 0.64
N GLN A 23 9.00 15.38 -0.41
CA GLN A 23 8.43 15.84 -1.67
C GLN A 23 6.91 16.02 -1.53
N LEU A 24 6.23 15.10 -0.83
CA LEU A 24 4.79 15.19 -0.56
C LEU A 24 4.39 16.39 0.30
N GLN A 25 5.22 16.78 1.26
CA GLN A 25 4.97 17.96 2.11
C GLN A 25 5.14 19.28 1.35
N ARG A 26 5.83 19.27 0.20
CA ARG A 26 6.11 20.47 -0.60
C ARG A 26 5.10 20.72 -1.72
N ASP A 27 4.18 19.79 -2.00
CA ASP A 27 3.23 19.96 -3.08
C ASP A 27 1.99 20.76 -2.63
N PRO A 28 1.80 22.01 -3.11
CA PRO A 28 0.69 22.87 -2.70
C PRO A 28 -0.64 22.50 -3.38
N ASN A 29 -0.66 21.53 -4.30
CA ASN A 29 -1.87 21.17 -5.05
C ASN A 29 -2.14 19.65 -4.97
N PRO A 30 -2.76 19.15 -3.89
CA PRO A 30 -2.90 17.72 -3.59
C PRO A 30 -3.85 16.95 -4.52
N ARG A 31 -4.31 17.55 -5.63
CA ARG A 31 -5.31 16.99 -6.56
C ARG A 31 -4.72 16.04 -7.61
N LEU A 32 -3.39 15.99 -7.77
CA LEU A 32 -2.72 15.24 -8.85
C LEU A 32 -1.91 14.02 -8.38
N ILE A 33 -2.14 13.54 -7.16
CA ILE A 33 -1.62 12.23 -6.72
C ILE A 33 -2.80 11.33 -6.37
N GLU A 34 -3.64 11.04 -7.37
CA GLU A 34 -4.55 9.90 -7.31
C GLU A 34 -3.76 8.64 -7.66
N THR A 35 -2.80 8.26 -6.80
CA THR A 35 -2.21 6.93 -6.89
C THR A 35 -3.24 5.96 -6.36
N LEU A 36 -4.14 5.54 -7.24
CA LEU A 36 -4.94 4.36 -7.01
C LEU A 36 -3.94 3.20 -6.90
N LEU A 37 -3.70 2.72 -5.69
CA LEU A 37 -2.81 1.60 -5.45
C LEU A 37 -3.55 0.32 -5.88
N SER A 38 -3.79 0.17 -7.19
CA SER A 38 -3.95 -1.15 -7.81
C SER A 38 -2.55 -1.75 -7.90
N PHE A 39 -2.01 -2.07 -6.73
CA PHE A 39 -1.07 -3.16 -6.65
C PHE A 39 -1.92 -4.39 -6.36
N SER A 40 -1.39 -5.55 -6.64
CA SER A 40 -1.56 -6.73 -5.79
C SER A 40 -1.25 -6.50 -4.28
N GLY A 41 -1.37 -5.26 -3.79
CA GLY A 41 -0.81 -4.68 -2.57
C GLY A 41 -1.84 -4.47 -1.47
N ALA A 42 -3.11 -4.78 -1.70
CA ALA A 42 -4.03 -5.15 -0.64
C ALA A 42 -4.33 -6.64 -0.85
N SER A 43 -3.34 -7.48 -0.53
CA SER A 43 -3.49 -8.93 -0.56
C SER A 43 -3.04 -9.48 0.78
N PRO A 44 -3.41 -10.72 1.12
CA PRO A 44 -2.85 -11.41 2.29
C PRO A 44 -1.32 -11.58 2.23
N ARG A 45 -0.67 -11.18 1.13
CA ARG A 45 0.78 -11.17 0.94
C ARG A 45 1.44 -9.81 1.13
N THR A 46 0.67 -8.76 1.45
CA THR A 46 1.21 -7.44 1.78
C THR A 46 1.61 -7.40 3.24
N PHE A 47 2.89 -7.13 3.49
CA PHE A 47 3.45 -7.08 4.83
C PHE A 47 4.50 -5.96 4.95
N SER A 48 4.89 -5.63 6.17
CA SER A 48 6.07 -4.79 6.46
C SER A 48 5.88 -3.36 5.95
N ALA A 49 6.90 -2.74 5.34
CA ALA A 49 6.86 -1.33 4.93
C ALA A 49 5.70 -0.98 3.99
N ALA A 50 5.13 -1.97 3.29
CA ALA A 50 3.92 -1.76 2.49
C ALA A 50 2.71 -1.46 3.37
N GLU A 51 2.60 -2.07 4.55
CA GLU A 51 1.51 -1.80 5.50
C GLU A 51 1.68 -0.43 6.17
N ASP A 52 2.91 -0.05 6.52
CA ASP A 52 3.21 1.30 7.02
C ASP A 52 2.78 2.36 5.98
N PHE A 53 3.12 2.14 4.69
CA PHE A 53 2.68 2.99 3.59
C PHE A 53 1.15 3.02 3.44
N THR A 54 0.48 1.87 3.53
CA THR A 54 -0.99 1.79 3.41
C THR A 54 -1.68 2.61 4.50
N ILE A 55 -1.19 2.55 5.74
CA ILE A 55 -1.70 3.37 6.85
C ILE A 55 -1.49 4.85 6.55
N ASP A 56 -0.28 5.26 6.19
CA ASP A 56 0.03 6.66 5.88
C ASP A 56 -0.84 7.19 4.71
N PHE A 57 -1.03 6.38 3.67
CA PHE A 57 -1.86 6.71 2.52
C PHE A 57 -3.34 6.93 2.90
N GLU A 58 -3.89 6.05 3.74
CA GLU A 58 -5.24 6.16 4.29
C GLU A 58 -5.39 7.45 5.11
N LEU A 59 -4.45 7.72 6.02
CA LEU A 59 -4.46 8.88 6.92
C LEU A 59 -4.31 10.21 6.19
N MET A 60 -3.49 10.24 5.13
CA MET A 60 -3.33 11.41 4.27
C MET A 60 -4.54 11.63 3.33
N ARG A 61 -5.53 10.73 3.35
CA ARG A 61 -6.75 10.77 2.53
C ARG A 61 -6.43 10.92 1.04
N ARG A 62 -5.38 10.23 0.57
CA ARG A 62 -4.87 10.33 -0.80
C ARG A 62 -5.64 9.47 -1.81
N GLY A 63 -6.45 8.54 -1.34
CA GLY A 63 -7.29 7.71 -2.21
C GLY A 63 -8.05 6.65 -1.41
N LYS A 64 -8.59 5.66 -2.13
CA LYS A 64 -9.19 4.47 -1.54
C LYS A 64 -8.24 3.28 -1.69
N ILE A 65 -8.17 2.46 -0.66
CA ILE A 65 -7.53 1.15 -0.68
C ILE A 65 -8.57 0.14 -1.20
N ILE A 66 -8.23 -0.57 -2.27
CA ILE A 66 -9.10 -1.51 -2.97
C ILE A 66 -8.38 -2.85 -3.05
N GLY A 67 -9.06 -3.94 -2.68
CA GLY A 67 -8.49 -5.29 -2.69
C GLY A 67 -8.90 -6.11 -1.48
N GLU A 68 -8.00 -6.94 -0.96
CA GLU A 68 -8.17 -7.78 0.23
C GLU A 68 -7.42 -7.20 1.44
N PRO A 69 -7.72 -7.66 2.68
CA PRO A 69 -6.92 -7.28 3.84
C PRO A 69 -5.44 -7.59 3.66
N THR A 70 -4.57 -6.72 4.18
CA THR A 70 -3.13 -7.00 4.24
C THR A 70 -2.85 -8.15 5.21
N GLY A 71 -1.61 -8.62 5.24
CA GLY A 71 -1.25 -9.79 6.04
C GLY A 71 -1.07 -9.53 7.55
N GLY A 72 -0.93 -8.29 8.00
CA GLY A 72 -0.94 -7.90 9.41
C GLY A 72 0.39 -8.13 10.14
N SER A 73 1.49 -7.55 9.68
CA SER A 73 2.82 -7.60 10.30
C SER A 73 3.35 -6.20 10.65
N THR A 74 4.47 -6.10 11.37
CA THR A 74 5.00 -4.81 11.86
C THR A 74 6.39 -4.46 11.35
N GLY A 75 6.87 -5.15 10.33
CA GLY A 75 8.05 -4.76 9.54
C GLY A 75 9.40 -4.72 10.27
N GLN A 76 9.44 -4.99 11.57
CA GLN A 76 10.67 -4.99 12.38
C GLN A 76 10.88 -6.38 13.02
N PRO A 77 11.47 -7.33 12.28
CA PRO A 77 11.80 -8.63 12.82
C PRO A 77 13.01 -8.55 13.78
N LEU A 78 12.85 -9.09 14.97
CA LEU A 78 13.95 -9.50 15.84
C LEU A 78 14.41 -10.89 15.40
N PHE A 79 15.68 -11.00 15.01
CA PHE A 79 16.31 -12.27 14.66
C PHE A 79 17.00 -12.87 15.89
N PHE A 80 16.85 -14.18 16.08
CA PHE A 80 17.55 -14.90 17.14
C PHE A 80 17.92 -16.32 16.69
N PRO A 81 19.08 -16.84 17.11
CA PRO A 81 19.50 -18.19 16.80
C PRO A 81 18.68 -19.22 17.60
N LEU A 82 18.51 -20.41 17.03
CA LEU A 82 17.91 -21.56 17.69
C LEU A 82 18.98 -22.62 18.01
N PRO A 83 18.77 -23.45 19.06
CA PRO A 83 19.58 -24.64 19.27
C PRO A 83 19.58 -25.54 18.02
N GLY A 84 20.72 -26.13 17.69
CA GLY A 84 20.86 -26.97 16.50
C GLY A 84 21.17 -26.23 15.19
N GLY A 85 21.53 -24.94 15.26
CA GLY A 85 22.03 -24.17 14.11
C GLY A 85 20.94 -23.50 13.25
N GLY A 86 19.68 -23.57 13.68
CA GLY A 86 18.58 -22.84 13.04
C GLY A 86 18.55 -21.35 13.42
N SER A 87 17.70 -20.59 12.74
CA SER A 87 17.38 -19.21 13.11
C SER A 87 15.88 -18.99 13.08
N ALA A 88 15.43 -18.07 13.94
CA ALA A 88 14.04 -17.63 14.00
C ALA A 88 13.97 -16.11 13.92
N ARG A 89 12.79 -15.63 13.51
CA ARG A 89 12.46 -14.21 13.47
C ARG A 89 11.07 -13.99 14.06
N VAL A 90 10.96 -13.03 14.96
CA VAL A 90 9.68 -12.61 15.55
C VAL A 90 9.53 -11.11 15.36
N CYS A 91 8.35 -10.65 14.97
CA CYS A 91 8.08 -9.22 14.94
C CYS A 91 7.94 -8.73 16.38
N SER A 92 8.89 -7.92 16.86
CA SER A 92 8.95 -7.48 18.26
C SER A 92 8.30 -6.11 18.51
N LYS A 93 7.80 -5.48 17.44
CA LYS A 93 7.15 -4.17 17.49
C LYS A 93 5.64 -4.33 17.33
N GLN A 94 4.85 -3.60 18.13
CA GLN A 94 3.42 -3.46 17.93
C GLN A 94 3.15 -2.09 17.30
N ASN A 95 2.90 -2.05 15.99
CA ASN A 95 2.46 -0.84 15.32
C ASN A 95 0.94 -0.71 15.44
N LEU A 96 0.48 0.50 15.71
CA LEU A 96 -0.94 0.86 15.79
C LEU A 96 -1.21 1.98 14.80
N TYR A 97 -2.45 2.10 14.37
CA TYR A 97 -2.94 3.35 13.81
C TYR A 97 -2.82 4.50 14.82
N PRO A 98 -2.76 5.76 14.38
CA PRO A 98 -2.74 6.91 15.29
C PRO A 98 -3.95 7.00 16.23
N ASP A 99 -5.08 6.42 15.83
CA ASP A 99 -6.31 6.32 16.62
C ASP A 99 -6.34 5.10 17.56
N GLY A 100 -5.27 4.30 17.60
CA GLY A 100 -5.15 3.11 18.44
C GLY A 100 -5.68 1.82 17.81
N ARG A 101 -6.25 1.85 16.58
CA ARG A 101 -6.66 0.61 15.89
C ARG A 101 -5.46 -0.31 15.67
N GLN A 102 -5.70 -1.61 15.84
CA GLN A 102 -4.72 -2.66 15.59
C GLN A 102 -4.88 -3.21 14.17
N PHE A 103 -3.77 -3.52 13.52
CA PHE A 103 -3.76 -4.25 12.24
C PHE A 103 -2.88 -5.50 12.27
N VAL A 104 -2.04 -5.66 13.29
CA VAL A 104 -1.19 -6.83 13.48
C VAL A 104 -2.06 -8.05 13.71
N GLY A 105 -1.85 -9.12 12.94
CA GLY A 105 -2.62 -10.37 13.01
C GLY A 105 -4.00 -10.33 12.34
N VAL A 106 -4.50 -9.16 11.92
CA VAL A 106 -5.81 -9.01 11.26
C VAL A 106 -5.74 -8.36 9.87
N GLY A 107 -4.65 -7.64 9.58
CA GLY A 107 -4.48 -6.88 8.36
C GLY A 107 -5.16 -5.51 8.37
N ILE A 108 -4.65 -4.61 7.55
CA ILE A 108 -5.30 -3.34 7.21
C ILE A 108 -6.49 -3.64 6.30
N GLN A 109 -7.66 -3.14 6.68
CA GLN A 109 -8.89 -3.40 5.96
C GLN A 109 -9.03 -2.43 4.77
N PRO A 110 -9.35 -2.94 3.56
CA PRO A 110 -9.59 -2.09 2.41
C PRO A 110 -10.91 -1.33 2.57
N GLN A 111 -11.02 -0.14 1.96
CA GLN A 111 -12.30 0.57 1.91
C GLN A 111 -13.22 -0.02 0.83
N ILE A 112 -12.68 -0.69 -0.18
CA ILE A 112 -13.43 -1.45 -1.18
C ILE A 112 -12.86 -2.86 -1.23
N LEU A 113 -13.64 -3.82 -0.71
CA LEU A 113 -13.23 -5.22 -0.67
C LEU A 113 -13.41 -5.88 -2.05
N VAL A 114 -12.33 -6.44 -2.58
CA VAL A 114 -12.32 -7.21 -3.83
C VAL A 114 -11.50 -8.47 -3.59
N ARG A 115 -12.09 -9.64 -3.88
CA ARG A 115 -11.44 -10.95 -3.72
C ARG A 115 -11.22 -11.57 -5.10
N PRO A 116 -10.00 -11.52 -5.66
CA PRO A 116 -9.69 -12.22 -6.90
C PRO A 116 -9.95 -13.72 -6.75
N THR A 117 -10.54 -14.33 -7.77
CA THR A 117 -10.80 -15.78 -7.76
C THR A 117 -9.75 -16.53 -8.57
N VAL A 118 -9.65 -17.85 -8.36
CA VAL A 118 -8.84 -18.72 -9.21
C VAL A 118 -9.32 -18.69 -10.67
N ALA A 119 -10.63 -18.48 -10.89
CA ALA A 119 -11.19 -18.34 -12.22
C ALA A 119 -10.71 -17.05 -12.90
N ASP A 120 -10.70 -15.92 -12.17
CA ASP A 120 -10.14 -14.65 -12.67
C ASP A 120 -8.67 -14.82 -13.06
N PHE A 121 -7.88 -15.48 -12.21
CA PHE A 121 -6.48 -15.76 -12.50
C PHE A 121 -6.29 -16.61 -13.77
N ARG A 122 -7.09 -17.67 -13.93
CA ARG A 122 -7.07 -18.53 -15.13
C ARG A 122 -7.52 -17.79 -16.39
N ALA A 123 -8.39 -16.79 -16.25
CA ALA A 123 -8.86 -15.94 -17.34
C ALA A 123 -7.94 -14.73 -17.59
N SER A 124 -6.79 -14.64 -16.91
CA SER A 124 -5.87 -13.48 -16.97
C SER A 124 -6.59 -12.14 -16.68
N ARG A 125 -7.56 -12.19 -15.78
CA ARG A 125 -8.38 -11.04 -15.39
C ARG A 125 -7.91 -10.47 -14.06
N ASP A 126 -7.65 -9.17 -14.01
CA ASP A 126 -7.32 -8.46 -12.77
C ASP A 126 -8.55 -7.77 -12.20
N THR A 127 -9.27 -8.49 -11.33
CA THR A 127 -10.50 -8.00 -10.72
C THR A 127 -10.27 -6.76 -9.85
N VAL A 128 -9.09 -6.63 -9.23
CA VAL A 128 -8.78 -5.47 -8.39
C VAL A 128 -8.59 -4.25 -9.26
N LEU A 129 -7.83 -4.36 -10.34
CA LEU A 129 -7.61 -3.29 -11.32
C LEU A 129 -8.92 -2.86 -11.99
N GLU A 130 -9.76 -3.80 -12.39
CA GLU A 130 -11.04 -3.48 -13.00
C GLU A 130 -11.95 -2.72 -12.04
N LYS A 131 -12.06 -3.15 -10.78
CA LYS A 131 -12.81 -2.41 -9.76
C LYS A 131 -12.23 -1.03 -9.45
N ALA A 132 -10.92 -0.93 -9.52
CA ALA A 132 -10.21 0.33 -9.42
C ALA A 132 -10.60 1.31 -10.53
N LEU A 133 -10.64 0.85 -11.78
CA LEU A 133 -11.04 1.64 -12.94
C LEU A 133 -12.52 2.02 -12.87
N GLU A 134 -13.40 1.08 -12.52
CA GLU A 134 -14.83 1.36 -12.33
C GLU A 134 -15.06 2.46 -11.29
N TYR A 135 -14.34 2.40 -10.15
CA TYR A 135 -14.44 3.43 -9.10
C TYR A 135 -13.99 4.81 -9.58
N LEU A 136 -12.93 4.88 -10.40
CA LEU A 136 -12.44 6.13 -10.96
C LEU A 136 -13.41 6.73 -11.98
N GLN A 137 -14.02 5.90 -12.82
CA GLN A 137 -14.95 6.34 -13.86
C GLN A 137 -16.31 6.78 -13.31
N ALA A 138 -16.69 6.31 -12.12
CA ALA A 138 -17.96 6.67 -11.47
C ALA A 138 -17.93 8.01 -10.71
N ARG A 139 -16.81 8.75 -10.75
CA ARG A 139 -16.61 10.05 -10.09
C ARG A 139 -16.59 11.19 -11.10
#